data_AF-A0A0S4QRI8-F1
#
_entry.id   AF-A0A0S4QRI8-F1
#
_cell.length_a   1.000
_cell.length_b   1.000
_cell.length_c   1.000
_cell.angle_alpha   90.00
_cell.angle_beta   90.00
_cell.angle_gamma   90.00
#
_symmetry.space_group_name_H-M   'P 1'
#
loop_
_entity.id
_entity.type
_entity.pdbx_description
1 polymer ?
#
loop_
_entity_poly.entity_id
_entity_poly.type
_entity_poly.pdbx_seq_one_letter_code
_entity_poly.pdbx_strand_id
1 'polypeptide(L)'
;MTTDQLTELGFYTLPGHSGTPRDLVTEVLAGERLGLGATFVSERFSTKDAAVLSGAAGALTETLGIATAATNHHTRHPLVTATFATTMHRLTGGRFALGLGRGFDRFWSAVGLSPVTSAQIEDFAGLMRRLWRGEMILGHDGPAGKYPYLQQDPDFDEDIPLMLAALGPRSLELAGRCLDGVVLHTFFSDVALTESVEAVRRGAKAAGRDPDSVRVWSVLAVVGDHIPPDQMLRRTVGRLATYLLGYGDILVRVNDWDPAVLARFRADEFVQGFQGAFDARADERQLEHLATLIPAEWLAASATGTAEQCAAAVARQFELGATGVILHGVSPDEVAPVVEAYRGIRPPSARGLPANPGRLS
;
A
#
# COMPACT_ATOMS: atom_id res chain seq x y z
N MET A 1 19.51 1.34 -24.60
CA MET A 1 18.76 0.12 -24.26
C MET A 1 17.75 0.52 -23.21
N THR A 2 16.45 0.41 -23.49
CA THR A 2 15.41 0.56 -22.49
C THR A 2 15.61 -0.52 -21.43
N THR A 3 15.88 -0.12 -20.19
CA THR A 3 15.98 -1.03 -19.05
C THR A 3 14.68 -1.85 -18.97
N ASP A 4 14.77 -3.17 -18.88
CA ASP A 4 13.61 -4.06 -18.74
C ASP A 4 12.76 -3.63 -17.53
N GLN A 5 11.46 -3.42 -17.74
CA GLN A 5 10.55 -2.90 -16.71
C GLN A 5 10.15 -4.02 -15.74
N LEU A 6 10.24 -3.72 -14.45
CA LEU A 6 9.90 -4.59 -13.33
C LEU A 6 8.48 -4.24 -12.84
N THR A 7 7.47 -4.49 -13.67
CA THR A 7 6.03 -4.25 -13.41
C THR A 7 5.51 -4.88 -12.11
N GLU A 8 6.22 -5.87 -11.60
CA GLU A 8 5.99 -6.54 -10.32
C GLU A 8 6.58 -5.81 -9.11
N LEU A 9 7.52 -4.87 -9.29
CA LEU A 9 8.14 -4.12 -8.22
C LEU A 9 7.60 -2.70 -8.21
N GLY A 10 7.30 -2.20 -7.01
CA GLY A 10 6.91 -0.82 -6.82
C GLY A 10 7.52 -0.20 -5.57
N PHE A 11 7.21 1.06 -5.33
CA PHE A 11 7.68 1.79 -4.16
C PHE A 11 6.64 2.82 -3.74
N TYR A 12 6.69 3.25 -2.48
CA TYR A 12 5.90 4.39 -2.02
C TYR A 12 6.63 5.71 -2.30
N THR A 13 5.92 6.69 -2.86
CA THR A 13 6.42 8.07 -2.88
C THR A 13 6.36 8.70 -1.50
N LEU A 14 7.35 9.54 -1.25
CA LEU A 14 7.61 10.21 0.01
C LEU A 14 7.61 9.15 1.13
N PRO A 15 8.47 8.10 1.05
CA PRO A 15 8.50 7.03 2.02
C PRO A 15 8.97 7.61 3.37
N GLY A 16 8.16 7.42 4.40
CA GLY A 16 8.41 8.01 5.72
C GLY A 16 8.00 9.47 5.85
N HIS A 17 8.88 10.29 6.44
CA HIS A 17 8.61 11.68 6.82
C HIS A 17 9.45 12.61 5.94
N SER A 18 9.04 12.76 4.67
CA SER A 18 9.65 13.74 3.77
C SER A 18 9.46 15.16 4.31
N GLY A 19 10.49 16.00 4.14
CA GLY A 19 10.46 17.41 4.51
C GLY A 19 9.66 18.27 3.54
N THR A 20 9.41 17.80 2.31
CA THR A 20 8.66 18.54 1.29
C THR A 20 8.00 17.62 0.26
N PRO A 21 6.74 17.86 -0.13
CA PRO A 21 6.09 17.08 -1.19
C PRO A 21 6.83 17.15 -2.54
N ARG A 22 7.75 18.11 -2.72
CA ARG A 22 8.58 18.23 -3.93
C ARG A 22 9.54 17.06 -4.11
N ASP A 23 9.92 16.35 -3.04
CA ASP A 23 10.83 15.20 -3.12
C ASP A 23 10.29 14.10 -4.05
N LEU A 24 8.95 14.01 -4.19
CA LEU A 24 8.27 13.08 -5.09
C LEU A 24 8.81 13.18 -6.52
N VAL A 25 9.14 14.40 -6.98
CA VAL A 25 9.62 14.62 -8.36
C VAL A 25 10.87 13.80 -8.64
N THR A 26 11.83 13.84 -7.73
CA THR A 26 13.08 13.10 -7.88
C THR A 26 12.83 11.60 -7.76
N GLU A 27 12.01 11.19 -6.81
CA GLU A 27 11.72 9.78 -6.54
C GLU A 27 11.01 9.09 -7.72
N VAL A 28 9.98 9.69 -8.32
CA VAL A 28 9.26 9.05 -9.44
C VAL A 28 10.14 8.92 -10.67
N LEU A 29 10.95 9.94 -10.96
CA LEU A 29 11.91 9.89 -12.07
C LEU A 29 13.02 8.87 -11.80
N ALA A 30 13.49 8.75 -10.55
CA ALA A 30 14.48 7.74 -10.17
C ALA A 30 13.90 6.31 -10.28
N GLY A 31 12.68 6.09 -9.79
CA GLY A 31 11.98 4.82 -9.89
C GLY A 31 11.79 4.39 -11.35
N GLU A 32 11.38 5.31 -12.23
CA GLU A 32 11.23 5.01 -13.66
C GLU A 32 12.57 4.70 -14.33
N ARG A 33 13.62 5.48 -14.06
CA ARG A 33 14.98 5.20 -14.60
C ARG A 33 15.52 3.85 -14.13
N LEU A 34 15.24 3.47 -12.90
CA LEU A 34 15.62 2.18 -12.33
C LEU A 34 14.80 1.01 -12.93
N GLY A 35 13.71 1.32 -13.63
CA GLY A 35 12.81 0.37 -14.26
C GLY A 35 11.78 -0.23 -13.30
N LEU A 36 11.46 0.44 -12.18
CA LEU A 36 10.37 0.02 -11.30
C LEU A 36 9.03 0.15 -12.02
N GLY A 37 8.13 -0.77 -11.70
CA GLY A 37 6.85 -0.97 -12.36
C GLY A 37 5.75 -0.01 -11.92
N ALA A 38 5.71 0.31 -10.63
CA ALA A 38 4.64 1.10 -10.06
C ALA A 38 5.10 2.02 -8.93
N THR A 39 4.40 3.14 -8.77
CA THR A 39 4.51 4.01 -7.62
C THR A 39 3.18 4.10 -6.86
N PHE A 40 3.28 4.09 -5.54
CA PHE A 40 2.15 4.12 -4.63
C PHE A 40 2.12 5.43 -3.86
N VAL A 41 0.95 6.06 -3.82
CA VAL A 41 0.72 7.35 -3.17
C VAL A 41 -0.17 7.14 -1.95
N SER A 42 0.35 7.47 -0.77
CA SER A 42 -0.42 7.46 0.48
C SER A 42 -1.04 8.83 0.75
N GLU A 43 -2.28 8.87 1.22
CA GLU A 43 -2.89 10.10 1.71
C GLU A 43 -2.58 10.37 3.18
N ARG A 44 -2.25 11.61 3.52
CA ARG A 44 -2.19 12.11 4.90
C ARG A 44 -2.75 13.53 4.93
N PHE A 45 -3.52 13.85 5.98
CA PHE A 45 -4.06 15.21 6.21
C PHE A 45 -2.97 16.17 6.70
N SER A 46 -1.93 16.32 5.88
CA SER A 46 -0.81 17.23 6.02
C SER A 46 -0.45 17.71 4.61
N THR A 47 0.74 17.39 4.11
CA THR A 47 1.23 17.77 2.78
C THR A 47 1.07 16.67 1.73
N LYS A 48 0.47 15.52 2.07
CA LYS A 48 0.28 14.37 1.16
C LYS A 48 -1.18 14.24 0.68
N ASP A 49 -1.61 15.15 -0.20
CA ASP A 49 -2.87 14.98 -0.93
C ASP A 49 -2.69 13.93 -2.05
N ALA A 50 -3.53 12.89 -2.04
CA ALA A 50 -3.37 11.78 -2.97
C ALA A 50 -3.61 12.15 -4.44
N ALA A 51 -4.54 13.07 -4.72
CA ALA A 51 -4.90 13.42 -6.09
C ALA A 51 -3.81 14.29 -6.74
N VAL A 52 -3.33 15.30 -6.02
CA VAL A 52 -2.27 16.20 -6.49
C VAL A 52 -0.98 15.43 -6.75
N LEU A 53 -0.56 14.58 -5.79
CA LEU A 53 0.67 13.80 -5.92
C LEU A 53 0.57 12.74 -7.02
N SER A 54 -0.60 12.09 -7.19
CA SER A 54 -0.82 11.14 -8.29
C SER A 54 -0.75 11.84 -9.64
N GLY A 55 -1.36 13.02 -9.78
CA GLY A 55 -1.30 13.82 -11.01
C GLY A 55 0.13 14.24 -11.35
N ALA A 56 0.91 14.65 -10.34
CA ALA A 56 2.33 14.97 -10.53
C ALA A 56 3.13 13.75 -11.01
N ALA A 57 2.96 12.58 -10.38
CA ALA A 57 3.59 11.34 -10.82
C ALA A 57 3.19 10.96 -12.25
N GLY A 58 1.90 11.12 -12.60
CA GLY A 58 1.39 10.83 -13.94
C GLY A 58 1.93 11.74 -15.03
N ALA A 59 2.13 13.03 -14.72
CA ALA A 59 2.70 14.01 -15.64
C ALA A 59 4.22 13.86 -15.81
N LEU A 60 4.92 13.33 -14.81
CA LEU A 60 6.38 13.19 -14.81
C LEU A 60 6.87 11.87 -15.41
N THR A 61 5.98 10.90 -15.62
CA THR A 61 6.36 9.52 -15.96
C THR A 61 5.55 8.98 -17.13
N GLU A 62 6.17 8.13 -17.94
CA GLU A 62 5.57 7.58 -19.16
C GLU A 62 5.15 6.10 -19.00
N THR A 63 5.84 5.36 -18.16
CA THR A 63 5.75 3.89 -18.02
C THR A 63 5.33 3.43 -16.63
N LEU A 64 5.56 4.23 -15.59
CA LEU A 64 5.22 3.86 -14.21
C LEU A 64 3.71 3.67 -14.01
N GLY A 65 3.30 2.54 -13.45
CA GLY A 65 2.00 2.38 -12.83
C GLY A 65 1.80 3.36 -11.68
N ILE A 66 0.57 3.81 -11.45
CA ILE A 66 0.27 4.74 -10.36
C ILE A 66 -0.94 4.22 -9.59
N ALA A 67 -0.79 4.08 -8.27
CA ALA A 67 -1.92 3.73 -7.43
C ALA A 67 -1.95 4.55 -6.15
N THR A 68 -3.15 4.90 -5.68
CA THR A 68 -3.29 5.30 -4.29
C THR A 68 -3.24 4.06 -3.40
N ALA A 69 -2.42 4.05 -2.35
CA ALA A 69 -2.40 2.96 -1.36
C ALA A 69 -2.14 3.51 0.05
N ALA A 70 -3.05 4.30 0.61
CA ALA A 70 -4.41 4.49 0.12
C ALA A 70 -4.90 5.93 0.26
N THR A 71 -5.95 6.26 -0.51
CA THR A 71 -6.90 7.33 -0.19
C THR A 71 -8.14 6.73 0.50
N ASN A 72 -9.20 7.51 0.67
CA ASN A 72 -10.39 7.12 1.38
C ASN A 72 -11.67 7.65 0.67
N HIS A 73 -12.82 7.06 0.97
CA HIS A 73 -14.11 7.48 0.41
C HIS A 73 -14.90 8.43 1.34
N HIS A 74 -14.40 8.73 2.54
CA HIS A 74 -15.10 9.56 3.53
C HIS A 74 -14.93 11.06 3.28
N THR A 75 -13.73 11.49 2.90
CA THR A 75 -13.38 12.91 2.89
C THR A 75 -13.65 13.60 1.56
N ARG A 76 -14.12 12.86 0.55
CA ARG A 76 -14.45 13.37 -0.77
C ARG A 76 -15.81 12.86 -1.20
N HIS A 77 -16.62 13.76 -1.77
CA HIS A 77 -17.87 13.36 -2.41
C HIS A 77 -17.58 12.32 -3.51
N PRO A 78 -18.42 11.28 -3.71
CA PRO A 78 -18.15 10.23 -4.70
C PRO A 78 -17.87 10.74 -6.11
N LEU A 79 -18.58 11.77 -6.59
CA LEU A 79 -18.28 12.38 -7.90
C LEU A 79 -16.88 12.99 -7.99
N VAL A 80 -16.35 13.54 -6.89
CA VAL A 80 -14.99 14.09 -6.86
C VAL A 80 -13.97 12.96 -6.98
N THR A 81 -14.17 11.86 -6.24
CA THR A 81 -13.32 10.67 -6.32
C THR A 81 -13.40 10.00 -7.69
N ALA A 82 -14.60 9.90 -8.26
CA ALA A 82 -14.82 9.34 -9.60
C ALA A 82 -14.12 10.19 -10.68
N THR A 83 -14.21 11.52 -10.57
CA THR A 83 -13.52 12.48 -11.45
C THR A 83 -12.01 12.39 -11.33
N PHE A 84 -11.49 12.29 -10.10
CA PHE A 84 -10.07 12.05 -9.85
C PHE A 84 -9.59 10.78 -10.57
N ALA A 85 -10.26 9.65 -10.37
CA ALA A 85 -9.88 8.39 -10.99
C ALA A 85 -9.98 8.42 -12.52
N THR A 86 -11.06 8.98 -13.08
CA THR A 86 -11.23 9.13 -14.53
C THR A 86 -10.14 10.00 -15.14
N THR A 87 -9.84 11.13 -14.49
CA THR A 87 -8.80 12.06 -14.94
C THR A 87 -7.45 11.35 -14.95
N MET A 88 -7.11 10.63 -13.88
CA MET A 88 -5.86 9.86 -13.82
C MET A 88 -5.81 8.72 -14.85
N HIS A 89 -6.91 7.99 -15.03
CA HIS A 89 -6.99 6.92 -16.03
C HIS A 89 -6.68 7.46 -17.43
N ARG A 90 -7.35 8.53 -17.85
CA ARG A 90 -7.11 9.15 -19.16
C ARG A 90 -5.75 9.84 -19.27
N LEU A 91 -5.34 10.59 -18.24
CA LEU A 91 -4.05 11.31 -18.20
C LEU A 91 -2.86 10.36 -18.35
N THR A 92 -2.95 9.17 -17.75
CA THR A 92 -1.85 8.20 -17.74
C THR A 92 -1.95 7.14 -18.83
N GLY A 93 -2.98 7.20 -19.69
CA GLY A 93 -3.21 6.17 -20.71
C GLY A 93 -3.54 4.80 -20.11
N GLY A 94 -4.27 4.78 -18.99
CA GLY A 94 -4.73 3.55 -18.34
C GLY A 94 -3.77 2.97 -17.29
N ARG A 95 -2.71 3.66 -16.89
CA ARG A 95 -1.74 3.18 -15.88
C ARG A 95 -2.16 3.39 -14.42
N PHE A 96 -3.33 4.00 -14.17
CA PHE A 96 -3.80 4.33 -12.83
C PHE A 96 -4.76 3.29 -12.22
N ALA A 97 -4.60 3.03 -10.92
CA ALA A 97 -5.55 2.29 -10.08
C ALA A 97 -5.96 3.12 -8.84
N LEU A 98 -7.25 3.12 -8.50
CA LEU A 98 -7.76 3.78 -7.30
C LEU A 98 -7.75 2.81 -6.12
N GLY A 99 -6.77 2.94 -5.22
CA GLY A 99 -6.76 2.17 -3.98
C GLY A 99 -7.31 2.94 -2.77
N LEU A 100 -8.22 2.27 -2.07
CA LEU A 100 -8.94 2.77 -0.90
C LEU A 100 -8.36 2.16 0.38
N GLY A 101 -8.61 2.81 1.51
CA GLY A 101 -8.22 2.33 2.83
C GLY A 101 -9.34 2.57 3.83
N ARG A 102 -9.43 1.69 4.84
CA ARG A 102 -10.40 1.86 5.94
C ARG A 102 -10.01 2.97 6.91
N GLY A 103 -8.74 3.40 6.91
CA GLY A 103 -8.22 4.35 7.89
C GLY A 103 -8.29 3.80 9.32
N PHE A 104 -8.32 4.70 10.30
CA PHE A 104 -8.37 4.38 11.72
C PHE A 104 -9.67 4.87 12.34
N ASP A 105 -10.44 3.97 12.97
CA ASP A 105 -11.74 4.28 13.58
C ASP A 105 -11.67 5.43 14.60
N ARG A 106 -10.58 5.47 15.39
CA ARG A 106 -10.34 6.56 16.35
C ARG A 106 -10.11 7.90 15.65
N PHE A 107 -9.38 7.90 14.54
CA PHE A 107 -9.17 9.11 13.75
C PHE A 107 -10.50 9.61 13.17
N TRP A 108 -11.27 8.73 12.54
CA TRP A 108 -12.58 9.10 11.97
C TRP A 108 -13.50 9.68 13.02
N SER A 109 -13.64 9.01 14.16
CA SER A 109 -14.44 9.50 15.28
C SER A 109 -13.98 10.89 15.75
N ALA A 110 -12.67 11.13 15.82
CA ALA A 110 -12.11 12.41 16.26
C ALA A 110 -12.39 13.58 15.30
N VAL A 111 -12.59 13.29 14.00
CA VAL A 111 -12.95 14.30 12.99
C VAL A 111 -14.45 14.31 12.67
N GLY A 112 -15.28 13.64 13.49
CA GLY A 112 -16.73 13.63 13.34
C GLY A 112 -17.28 12.68 12.27
N LEU A 113 -16.50 11.68 11.85
CA LEU A 113 -16.89 10.68 10.86
C LEU A 113 -17.05 9.29 11.51
N SER A 114 -18.00 8.51 11.01
CA SER A 114 -18.17 7.12 11.46
C SER A 114 -17.07 6.20 10.94
N PRO A 115 -16.74 5.11 11.66
CA PRO A 115 -15.84 4.06 11.17
C PRO A 115 -16.25 3.50 9.80
N VAL A 116 -15.25 3.22 8.95
CA VAL A 116 -15.47 2.57 7.65
C VAL A 116 -15.92 1.13 7.83
N THR A 117 -17.03 0.74 7.19
CA THR A 117 -17.50 -0.64 7.11
C THR A 117 -17.11 -1.32 5.78
N SER A 118 -17.11 -2.66 5.77
CA SER A 118 -16.92 -3.42 4.53
C SER A 118 -18.04 -3.16 3.52
N ALA A 119 -19.27 -2.99 3.99
CA ALA A 119 -20.43 -2.69 3.15
C ALA A 119 -20.29 -1.33 2.45
N GLN A 120 -19.74 -0.32 3.14
CA GLN A 120 -19.43 0.97 2.53
C GLN A 120 -18.43 0.87 1.38
N ILE A 121 -17.36 0.10 1.54
CA ILE A 121 -16.35 -0.07 0.48
C ILE A 121 -16.95 -0.80 -0.73
N GLU A 122 -17.72 -1.87 -0.48
CA GLU A 122 -18.37 -2.64 -1.54
C GLU A 122 -19.38 -1.79 -2.33
N ASP A 123 -20.23 -1.05 -1.61
CA ASP A 123 -21.21 -0.16 -2.22
C ASP A 123 -20.55 1.00 -2.98
N PHE A 124 -19.50 1.60 -2.40
CA PHE A 124 -18.71 2.64 -3.06
C PHE A 124 -18.02 2.11 -4.33
N ALA A 125 -17.45 0.91 -4.30
CA ALA A 125 -16.87 0.27 -5.47
C ALA A 125 -17.91 0.07 -6.58
N GLY A 126 -19.13 -0.35 -6.22
CA GLY A 126 -20.27 -0.43 -7.14
C GLY A 126 -20.62 0.92 -7.76
N LEU A 127 -20.72 1.98 -6.96
CA LEU A 127 -20.96 3.34 -7.46
C LEU A 127 -19.89 3.79 -8.45
N MET A 128 -18.61 3.58 -8.13
CA MET A 128 -17.50 3.99 -9.00
C MET A 128 -17.56 3.30 -10.36
N ARG A 129 -17.73 1.97 -10.39
CA ARG A 129 -17.80 1.20 -11.64
C ARG A 129 -18.94 1.65 -12.54
N ARG A 130 -20.11 1.95 -11.96
CA ARG A 130 -21.27 2.47 -12.70
C ARG A 130 -21.01 3.86 -13.28
N LEU A 131 -20.46 4.76 -12.47
CA LEU A 131 -20.12 6.12 -12.92
C LEU A 131 -19.08 6.13 -14.04
N TRP A 132 -18.08 5.23 -13.98
CA TRP A 132 -17.06 5.08 -15.01
C TRP A 132 -17.57 4.44 -16.30
N ARG A 133 -18.76 3.83 -16.28
CA ARG A 133 -19.50 3.34 -17.46
C ARG A 133 -20.60 4.30 -17.93
N GLY A 134 -20.52 5.57 -17.52
CA GLY A 134 -21.43 6.63 -17.93
C GLY A 134 -22.84 6.55 -17.33
N GLU A 135 -23.09 5.62 -16.40
CA GLU A 135 -24.42 5.43 -15.83
C GLU A 135 -24.90 6.64 -15.04
N MET A 136 -26.17 6.97 -15.21
CA MET A 136 -26.91 7.88 -14.33
C MET A 136 -27.49 7.10 -13.15
N ILE A 137 -27.13 7.49 -11.94
CA ILE A 137 -27.59 6.90 -10.69
C ILE A 137 -28.56 7.86 -10.00
N LEU A 138 -29.84 7.48 -9.90
CA LEU A 138 -30.88 8.26 -9.26
C LEU A 138 -31.29 7.65 -7.93
N GLY A 139 -31.42 8.47 -6.89
CA GLY A 139 -31.97 8.07 -5.60
C GLY A 139 -31.19 6.96 -4.88
N HIS A 140 -29.86 6.93 -5.01
CA HIS A 140 -29.06 5.96 -4.28
C HIS A 140 -29.22 6.17 -2.76
N ASP A 141 -29.57 5.10 -2.05
CA ASP A 141 -29.67 5.03 -0.59
C ASP A 141 -29.01 3.72 -0.13
N GLY A 142 -27.70 3.77 0.06
CA GLY A 142 -26.87 2.61 0.34
C GLY A 142 -25.84 2.87 1.44
N PRO A 143 -25.06 1.85 1.83
CA PRO A 143 -24.00 1.99 2.83
C PRO A 143 -23.05 3.16 2.58
N ALA A 144 -22.69 3.45 1.33
CA ALA A 144 -21.76 4.53 0.97
C ALA A 144 -22.37 5.92 1.13
N GLY A 145 -23.69 6.04 1.21
CA GLY A 145 -24.39 7.30 1.47
C GLY A 145 -25.74 7.40 0.78
N LYS A 146 -26.33 8.60 0.87
CA LYS A 146 -27.58 8.95 0.18
C LYS A 146 -27.30 10.01 -0.87
N TYR A 147 -27.51 9.67 -2.13
CA TYR A 147 -27.23 10.54 -3.26
C TYR A 147 -28.44 10.59 -4.19
N PRO A 148 -29.18 11.71 -4.24
CA PRO A 148 -30.32 11.86 -5.13
C PRO A 148 -29.95 11.72 -6.61
N TYR A 149 -28.73 12.12 -6.97
CA TYR A 149 -28.22 12.12 -8.34
C TYR A 149 -26.70 11.94 -8.34
N LEU A 150 -26.20 10.99 -9.13
CA LEU A 150 -24.79 10.88 -9.49
C LEU A 150 -24.70 10.53 -10.99
N GLN A 151 -23.94 11.32 -11.75
CA GLN A 151 -23.53 10.97 -13.11
C GLN A 151 -22.22 11.71 -13.42
N GLN A 152 -21.35 11.09 -14.21
CA GLN A 152 -20.27 11.79 -14.91
C GLN A 152 -20.71 12.09 -16.35
N ASP A 153 -19.88 11.78 -17.33
CA ASP A 153 -20.20 11.91 -18.75
C ASP A 153 -20.88 10.60 -19.23
N PRO A 154 -22.03 10.67 -19.92
CA PRO A 154 -22.74 9.48 -20.42
C PRO A 154 -21.95 8.66 -21.44
N ASP A 155 -20.93 9.23 -22.07
CA ASP A 155 -20.10 8.54 -23.08
C ASP A 155 -18.89 7.82 -22.45
N PHE A 156 -18.76 7.81 -21.11
CA PHE A 156 -17.69 7.08 -20.44
C PHE A 156 -17.89 5.56 -20.55
N ASP A 157 -16.79 4.86 -20.88
CA ASP A 157 -16.71 3.40 -20.92
C ASP A 157 -15.38 2.91 -20.32
N GLU A 158 -15.03 3.45 -19.16
CA GLU A 158 -13.73 3.24 -18.54
C GLU A 158 -13.71 2.00 -17.64
N ASP A 159 -12.61 1.25 -17.69
CA ASP A 159 -12.35 0.13 -16.79
C ASP A 159 -11.19 0.47 -15.83
N ILE A 160 -11.51 1.19 -14.75
CA ILE A 160 -10.52 1.67 -13.78
C ILE A 160 -10.41 0.68 -12.61
N PRO A 161 -9.23 0.12 -12.32
CA PRO A 161 -9.06 -0.82 -11.21
C PRO A 161 -9.28 -0.17 -9.85
N LEU A 162 -9.95 -0.90 -8.97
CA LEU A 162 -10.11 -0.56 -7.57
C LEU A 162 -9.26 -1.49 -6.71
N MET A 163 -8.54 -0.92 -5.76
CA MET A 163 -7.70 -1.65 -4.81
C MET A 163 -8.08 -1.36 -3.36
N LEU A 164 -7.65 -2.21 -2.42
CA LEU A 164 -7.81 -1.96 -0.99
C LEU A 164 -6.49 -2.17 -0.25
N ALA A 165 -6.09 -1.18 0.55
CA ALA A 165 -5.10 -1.41 1.60
C ALA A 165 -5.76 -2.16 2.76
N ALA A 166 -5.30 -3.39 3.03
CA ALA A 166 -5.94 -4.29 3.97
C ALA A 166 -4.94 -5.05 4.84
N LEU A 167 -5.34 -5.30 6.09
CA LEU A 167 -4.53 -6.01 7.08
C LEU A 167 -5.17 -7.35 7.49
N GLY A 168 -6.45 -7.32 7.86
CA GLY A 168 -7.12 -8.48 8.44
C GLY A 168 -7.90 -9.33 7.43
N PRO A 169 -8.12 -10.62 7.74
CA PRO A 169 -8.71 -11.60 6.81
C PRO A 169 -10.06 -11.18 6.24
N ARG A 170 -10.94 -10.56 7.05
CA ARG A 170 -12.24 -10.06 6.55
C ARG A 170 -12.13 -8.96 5.50
N SER A 171 -11.13 -8.08 5.61
CA SER A 171 -10.89 -7.04 4.60
C SER A 171 -10.23 -7.62 3.35
N LEU A 172 -9.42 -8.67 3.50
CA LEU A 172 -8.80 -9.39 2.40
C LEU A 172 -9.83 -10.21 1.60
N GLU A 173 -10.74 -10.89 2.29
CA GLU A 173 -11.88 -11.59 1.67
C GLU A 173 -12.85 -10.60 0.98
N LEU A 174 -13.04 -9.40 1.54
CA LEU A 174 -13.75 -8.32 0.84
C LEU A 174 -13.05 -7.92 -0.46
N ALA A 175 -11.74 -7.72 -0.44
CA ALA A 175 -10.98 -7.39 -1.65
C ALA A 175 -11.12 -8.48 -2.72
N GLY A 176 -10.98 -9.75 -2.30
CA GLY A 176 -11.24 -10.91 -3.15
C GLY A 176 -12.62 -10.88 -3.81
N ARG A 177 -13.66 -10.52 -3.04
CA ARG A 177 -15.04 -10.52 -3.51
C ARG A 177 -15.33 -9.47 -4.59
N CYS A 178 -14.85 -8.23 -4.44
CA CYS A 178 -15.35 -7.12 -5.26
C CYS A 178 -14.28 -6.16 -5.84
N LEU A 179 -12.99 -6.35 -5.55
CA LEU A 179 -11.91 -5.46 -5.99
C LEU A 179 -10.93 -6.15 -6.94
N ASP A 180 -10.07 -5.36 -7.58
CA ASP A 180 -9.11 -5.81 -8.59
C ASP A 180 -7.71 -6.01 -7.99
N GLY A 181 -7.44 -5.41 -6.83
CA GLY A 181 -6.21 -5.64 -6.10
C GLY A 181 -6.26 -5.33 -4.62
N VAL A 182 -5.20 -5.74 -3.93
CA VAL A 182 -4.97 -5.48 -2.51
C VAL A 182 -3.53 -5.04 -2.30
N VAL A 183 -3.34 -4.10 -1.38
CA VAL A 183 -2.02 -3.73 -0.86
C VAL A 183 -1.97 -4.15 0.61
N LEU A 184 -1.05 -5.07 0.93
CA LEU A 184 -0.87 -5.56 2.28
C LEU A 184 -0.11 -4.53 3.13
N HIS A 185 -0.01 -4.77 4.42
CA HIS A 185 0.72 -3.89 5.31
C HIS A 185 2.18 -4.37 5.46
N THR A 186 3.09 -3.43 5.72
CA THR A 186 4.49 -3.74 6.02
C THR A 186 4.62 -4.62 7.27
N PHE A 187 5.70 -5.39 7.37
CA PHE A 187 5.95 -6.33 8.49
C PHE A 187 4.94 -7.48 8.56
N PHE A 188 4.55 -8.00 7.41
CA PHE A 188 3.89 -9.30 7.32
C PHE A 188 4.98 -10.37 7.23
N SER A 189 4.94 -11.31 8.17
CA SER A 189 5.72 -12.54 8.10
C SER A 189 5.27 -13.37 6.91
N ASP A 190 6.07 -14.36 6.56
CA ASP A 190 5.71 -15.34 5.54
C ASP A 190 4.35 -16.00 5.74
N VAL A 191 4.04 -16.35 6.99
CA VAL A 191 2.76 -16.94 7.38
C VAL A 191 1.65 -15.92 7.13
N ALA A 192 1.83 -14.67 7.57
CA ALA A 192 0.86 -13.61 7.34
C ALA A 192 0.62 -13.35 5.85
N LEU A 193 1.66 -13.34 5.02
CA LEU A 193 1.54 -13.16 3.58
C LEU A 193 0.78 -14.31 2.93
N THR A 194 1.16 -15.56 3.22
CA THR A 194 0.51 -16.75 2.66
C THR A 194 -0.98 -16.80 3.04
N GLU A 195 -1.30 -16.60 4.32
CA GLU A 195 -2.69 -16.55 4.79
C GLU A 195 -3.47 -15.38 4.21
N SER A 196 -2.79 -14.26 3.91
CA SER A 196 -3.42 -13.10 3.27
C SER A 196 -3.80 -13.39 1.82
N VAL A 197 -2.93 -14.03 1.05
CA VAL A 197 -3.22 -14.48 -0.32
C VAL A 197 -4.40 -15.44 -0.32
N GLU A 198 -4.41 -16.42 0.61
CA GLU A 198 -5.52 -17.36 0.72
C GLU A 198 -6.83 -16.71 1.15
N ALA A 199 -6.79 -15.69 2.02
CA ALA A 199 -7.98 -14.90 2.35
C ALA A 199 -8.56 -14.18 1.13
N VAL A 200 -7.72 -13.58 0.29
CA VAL A 200 -8.17 -12.96 -0.97
C VAL A 200 -8.81 -14.01 -1.88
N ARG A 201 -8.17 -15.16 -2.08
CA ARG A 201 -8.69 -16.27 -2.90
C ARG A 201 -10.04 -16.78 -2.39
N ARG A 202 -10.20 -16.95 -1.07
CA ARG A 202 -11.49 -17.32 -0.44
C ARG A 202 -12.58 -16.31 -0.79
N GLY A 203 -12.27 -15.01 -0.69
CA GLY A 203 -13.18 -13.94 -1.06
C GLY A 203 -13.62 -13.99 -2.51
N ALA A 204 -12.68 -14.16 -3.44
CA ALA A 204 -12.95 -14.27 -4.87
C ALA A 204 -13.80 -15.50 -5.20
N LYS A 205 -13.45 -16.67 -4.65
CA LYS A 205 -14.20 -17.91 -4.82
C LYS A 205 -15.63 -17.80 -4.29
N ALA A 206 -15.82 -17.18 -3.13
CA ALA A 206 -17.15 -16.95 -2.55
C ALA A 206 -18.03 -16.06 -3.44
N ALA A 207 -17.42 -15.21 -4.26
CA ALA A 207 -18.08 -14.35 -5.24
C ALA A 207 -18.27 -14.99 -6.62
N GLY A 208 -17.81 -16.24 -6.82
CA GLY A 208 -17.81 -16.89 -8.13
C GLY A 208 -16.79 -16.31 -9.12
N ARG A 209 -15.78 -15.57 -8.63
CA ARG A 209 -14.68 -15.02 -9.43
C ARG A 209 -13.52 -16.02 -9.48
N ASP A 210 -12.66 -15.86 -10.48
CA ASP A 210 -11.36 -16.55 -10.51
C ASP A 210 -10.53 -16.16 -9.27
N PRO A 211 -10.13 -17.13 -8.42
CA PRO A 211 -9.30 -16.87 -7.24
C PRO A 211 -8.00 -16.14 -7.53
N ASP A 212 -7.44 -16.28 -8.72
CA ASP A 212 -6.18 -15.67 -9.12
C ASP A 212 -6.39 -14.36 -9.91
N SER A 213 -7.61 -13.82 -9.97
CA SER A 213 -7.91 -12.55 -10.68
C SER A 213 -7.60 -11.27 -9.90
N VAL A 214 -7.15 -11.39 -8.65
CA VAL A 214 -6.90 -10.23 -7.78
C VAL A 214 -5.41 -10.01 -7.60
N ARG A 215 -4.95 -8.81 -7.94
CA ARG A 215 -3.56 -8.40 -7.73
C ARG A 215 -3.23 -8.31 -6.25
N VAL A 216 -2.23 -9.04 -5.77
CA VAL A 216 -1.73 -8.95 -4.38
C VAL A 216 -0.37 -8.28 -4.34
N TRP A 217 -0.27 -7.13 -3.69
CA TRP A 217 0.97 -6.43 -3.41
C TRP A 217 1.41 -6.65 -1.96
N SER A 218 2.52 -7.36 -1.76
CA SER A 218 3.23 -7.37 -0.47
C SER A 218 3.94 -6.01 -0.28
N VAL A 219 4.00 -5.52 0.95
CA VAL A 219 4.82 -4.35 1.30
C VAL A 219 5.97 -4.84 2.16
N LEU A 220 7.19 -4.78 1.64
CA LEU A 220 8.37 -5.29 2.32
C LEU A 220 9.27 -4.12 2.68
N ALA A 221 9.61 -3.98 3.96
CA ALA A 221 10.65 -3.05 4.36
C ALA A 221 11.99 -3.57 3.83
N VAL A 222 12.70 -2.78 3.02
CA VAL A 222 14.00 -3.17 2.43
C VAL A 222 15.07 -2.22 2.94
N VAL A 223 15.96 -2.72 3.78
CA VAL A 223 16.97 -1.91 4.48
C VAL A 223 18.31 -2.65 4.41
N GLY A 224 19.05 -2.41 3.33
CA GLY A 224 20.35 -3.04 3.11
C GLY A 224 21.49 -2.44 3.92
N ASP A 225 22.62 -3.14 4.01
CA ASP A 225 23.81 -2.76 4.80
C ASP A 225 24.48 -1.45 4.35
N HIS A 226 24.17 -0.97 3.13
CA HIS A 226 24.63 0.31 2.63
C HIS A 226 23.88 1.51 3.23
N ILE A 227 22.76 1.26 3.92
CA ILE A 227 22.03 2.29 4.66
C ILE A 227 22.77 2.57 5.98
N PRO A 228 22.99 3.84 6.36
CA PRO A 228 23.64 4.17 7.62
C PRO A 228 22.95 3.53 8.85
N PRO A 229 23.69 3.03 9.85
CA PRO A 229 23.12 2.27 10.97
C PRO A 229 22.00 2.98 11.75
N ASP A 230 22.13 4.28 11.97
CA ASP A 230 21.12 5.12 12.62
C ASP A 230 19.80 5.13 11.83
N GLN A 231 19.90 5.17 10.50
CA GLN A 231 18.76 5.11 9.60
C GLN A 231 18.19 3.69 9.48
N MET A 232 19.01 2.65 9.62
CA MET A 232 18.54 1.27 9.67
C MET A 232 17.61 1.05 10.85
N LEU A 233 18.01 1.43 12.07
CA LEU A 233 17.17 1.34 13.27
C LEU A 233 15.87 2.13 13.11
N ARG A 234 15.94 3.35 12.57
CA ARG A 234 14.75 4.18 12.34
C ARG A 234 13.76 3.51 11.38
N ARG A 235 14.26 2.94 10.28
CA ARG A 235 13.45 2.35 9.20
C ARG A 235 12.91 0.95 9.53
N THR A 236 13.55 0.25 10.46
CA THR A 236 13.12 -1.06 10.97
C THR A 236 12.38 -0.91 12.30
N VAL A 237 13.11 -0.79 13.42
CA VAL A 237 12.61 -0.71 14.79
C VAL A 237 11.64 0.46 14.97
N GLY A 238 12.05 1.67 14.61
CA GLY A 238 11.22 2.87 14.78
C GLY A 238 9.91 2.79 14.00
N ARG A 239 9.97 2.20 12.79
CA ARG A 239 8.79 2.00 11.94
C ARG A 239 7.84 0.97 12.53
N LEU A 240 8.35 -0.21 12.91
CA LEU A 240 7.53 -1.25 13.51
C LEU A 240 6.90 -0.75 14.82
N ALA A 241 7.70 -0.12 15.70
CA ALA A 241 7.22 0.51 16.93
C ALA A 241 6.06 1.48 16.68
N THR A 242 6.17 2.30 15.65
CA THR A 242 5.10 3.25 15.26
C THR A 242 3.83 2.51 14.85
N TYR A 243 3.96 1.44 14.06
CA TYR A 243 2.81 0.63 13.68
C TYR A 243 2.19 -0.14 14.84
N LEU A 244 2.97 -0.56 15.84
CA LEU A 244 2.43 -1.25 17.03
C LEU A 244 1.49 -0.35 17.86
N LEU A 245 1.64 0.98 17.79
CA LEU A 245 0.71 1.92 18.43
C LEU A 245 -0.69 1.89 17.80
N GLY A 246 -0.77 1.86 16.47
CA GLY A 246 -2.05 1.94 15.73
C GLY A 246 -2.63 0.59 15.31
N TYR A 247 -1.76 -0.37 14.98
CA TYR A 247 -2.09 -1.66 14.37
C TYR A 247 -1.58 -2.86 15.19
N GLY A 248 -1.07 -2.65 16.41
CA GLY A 248 -0.42 -3.71 17.19
C GLY A 248 -1.24 -4.99 17.30
N ASP A 249 -2.52 -4.92 17.70
CA ASP A 249 -3.34 -6.12 17.92
C ASP A 249 -3.62 -6.89 16.62
N ILE A 250 -3.78 -6.21 15.50
CA ILE A 250 -3.97 -6.87 14.20
C ILE A 250 -2.64 -7.46 13.71
N LEU A 251 -1.53 -6.73 13.82
CA LEU A 251 -0.20 -7.20 13.40
C LEU A 251 0.22 -8.43 14.19
N VAL A 252 0.07 -8.41 15.51
CA VAL A 252 0.38 -9.56 16.36
C VAL A 252 -0.44 -10.78 15.95
N ARG A 253 -1.74 -10.60 15.72
CA ARG A 253 -2.63 -11.71 15.34
C ARG A 253 -2.32 -12.28 13.96
N VAL A 254 -2.09 -11.45 12.93
CA VAL A 254 -1.87 -11.95 11.56
C VAL A 254 -0.50 -12.59 11.39
N ASN A 255 0.49 -12.13 12.15
CA ASN A 255 1.84 -12.67 12.12
C ASN A 255 2.06 -13.86 13.05
N ASP A 256 1.04 -14.26 13.82
CA ASP A 256 1.15 -15.26 14.90
C ASP A 256 2.26 -14.92 15.91
N TRP A 257 2.35 -13.65 16.29
CA TRP A 257 3.32 -13.18 17.28
C TRP A 257 2.78 -13.29 18.70
N ASP A 258 3.68 -13.35 19.68
CA ASP A 258 3.32 -13.40 21.10
C ASP A 258 2.65 -12.08 21.56
N PRO A 259 1.36 -12.08 21.97
CA PRO A 259 0.69 -10.88 22.46
C PRO A 259 1.29 -10.32 23.76
N ALA A 260 2.01 -11.13 24.55
CA ALA A 260 2.67 -10.65 25.77
C ALA A 260 3.80 -9.67 25.45
N VAL A 261 4.47 -9.80 24.30
CA VAL A 261 5.47 -8.83 23.83
C VAL A 261 4.82 -7.47 23.58
N LEU A 262 3.69 -7.43 22.87
CA LEU A 262 2.96 -6.17 22.62
C LEU A 262 2.46 -5.54 23.93
N ALA A 263 2.00 -6.35 24.88
CA ALA A 263 1.60 -5.86 26.20
C ALA A 263 2.78 -5.19 26.94
N ARG A 264 3.97 -5.80 26.94
CA ARG A 264 5.18 -5.20 27.52
C ARG A 264 5.59 -3.93 26.78
N PHE A 265 5.59 -3.94 25.45
CA PHE A 265 5.87 -2.77 24.63
C PHE A 265 4.95 -1.59 24.99
N ARG A 266 3.64 -1.82 25.15
CA ARG A 266 2.67 -0.78 25.54
C ARG A 266 2.76 -0.35 27.01
N ALA A 267 3.32 -1.20 27.87
CA ALA A 267 3.50 -0.91 29.29
C ALA A 267 4.77 -0.10 29.58
N ASP A 268 5.71 -0.05 28.64
CA ASP A 268 6.96 0.70 28.77
C ASP A 268 6.69 2.21 28.93
N GLU A 269 7.33 2.84 29.92
CA GLU A 269 7.09 4.25 30.28
C GLU A 269 7.45 5.20 29.14
N PHE A 270 8.52 4.90 28.40
CA PHE A 270 8.92 5.71 27.25
C PHE A 270 7.87 5.61 26.14
N VAL A 271 7.39 4.39 25.83
CA VAL A 271 6.35 4.19 24.82
C VAL A 271 5.05 4.92 25.18
N GLN A 272 4.62 4.89 26.45
CA GLN A 272 3.42 5.59 26.90
C GLN A 272 3.54 7.11 26.82
N GLY A 273 4.73 7.64 27.14
CA GLY A 273 5.00 9.08 27.14
C GLY A 273 5.25 9.67 25.75
N PHE A 274 5.58 8.85 24.75
CA PHE A 274 6.03 9.35 23.45
C PHE A 274 4.90 9.97 22.61
N GLN A 275 5.18 11.14 22.02
CA GLN A 275 4.21 11.87 21.20
C GLN A 275 4.62 11.92 19.73
N GLY A 276 3.83 11.23 18.90
CA GLY A 276 4.02 11.15 17.46
C GLY A 276 4.60 9.81 17.02
N ALA A 277 5.12 9.76 15.80
CA ALA A 277 5.68 8.56 15.21
C ALA A 277 7.16 8.39 15.59
N PHE A 278 7.55 7.21 16.08
CA PHE A 278 8.93 6.93 16.49
C PHE A 278 9.89 7.03 15.31
N ASP A 279 9.50 6.54 14.13
CA ASP A 279 10.32 6.65 12.91
C ASP A 279 10.47 8.09 12.41
N ALA A 280 9.69 9.04 12.94
CA ALA A 280 9.81 10.47 12.64
C ALA A 280 10.67 11.23 13.65
N ARG A 281 10.51 10.91 14.94
CA ARG A 281 10.90 11.81 16.04
C ARG A 281 11.87 11.18 17.04
N ALA A 282 11.96 9.86 17.11
CA ALA A 282 12.85 9.23 18.08
C ALA A 282 14.31 9.50 17.70
N ASP A 283 15.14 9.85 18.67
CA ASP A 283 16.60 9.89 18.49
C ASP A 283 17.22 8.48 18.51
N GLU A 284 18.52 8.39 18.30
CA GLU A 284 19.24 7.11 18.23
C GLU A 284 19.10 6.30 19.53
N ARG A 285 19.29 6.91 20.70
CA ARG A 285 19.19 6.22 22.00
C ARG A 285 17.77 5.72 22.27
N GLN A 286 16.78 6.49 21.86
CA GLN A 286 15.38 6.10 21.96
C GLN A 286 15.05 4.92 21.04
N LEU A 287 15.64 4.88 19.83
CA LEU A 287 15.50 3.74 18.92
C LEU A 287 16.21 2.49 19.45
N GLU A 288 17.39 2.64 20.07
CA GLU A 288 18.09 1.55 20.76
C GLU A 288 17.25 0.98 21.91
N HIS A 289 16.62 1.85 22.72
CA HIS A 289 15.68 1.41 23.77
C HIS A 289 14.52 0.61 23.19
N LEU A 290 13.86 1.12 22.15
CA LEU A 290 12.77 0.40 21.46
C LEU A 290 13.22 -0.96 20.92
N ALA A 291 14.46 -1.07 20.44
CA ALA A 291 15.02 -2.33 19.95
C ALA A 291 15.11 -3.40 21.05
N THR A 292 15.23 -3.01 22.32
CA THR A 292 15.20 -3.96 23.45
C THR A 292 13.79 -4.51 23.73
N LEU A 293 12.74 -3.80 23.29
CA LEU A 293 11.35 -4.17 23.51
C LEU A 293 10.76 -5.02 22.38
N ILE A 294 11.40 -4.99 21.20
CA ILE A 294 10.93 -5.64 19.98
C ILE A 294 11.83 -6.85 19.67
N PRO A 295 11.29 -8.07 19.65
CA PRO A 295 12.07 -9.25 19.33
C PRO A 295 12.62 -9.23 17.90
N ALA A 296 13.82 -9.78 17.71
CA ALA A 296 14.50 -9.81 16.41
C ALA A 296 13.68 -10.58 15.35
N GLU A 297 12.93 -11.60 15.75
CA GLU A 297 12.06 -12.38 14.87
C GLU A 297 10.87 -11.57 14.32
N TRP A 298 10.45 -10.48 14.96
CA TRP A 298 9.45 -9.58 14.38
C TRP A 298 10.06 -8.71 13.28
N LEU A 299 11.32 -8.33 13.44
CA LEU A 299 12.08 -7.56 12.43
C LEU A 299 12.45 -8.41 11.22
N ALA A 300 12.51 -9.74 11.37
CA ALA A 300 12.72 -10.69 10.27
C ALA A 300 11.60 -10.64 9.19
N ALA A 301 10.47 -9.97 9.46
CA ALA A 301 9.47 -9.61 8.46
C ALA A 301 9.90 -8.43 7.54
N SER A 302 11.20 -8.14 7.48
CA SER A 302 11.85 -7.14 6.63
C SER A 302 13.02 -7.79 5.88
N ALA A 303 13.39 -7.22 4.75
CA ALA A 303 14.62 -7.54 4.04
C ALA A 303 15.78 -6.69 4.59
N THR A 304 16.77 -7.33 5.19
CA THR A 304 18.00 -6.68 5.72
C THR A 304 19.24 -7.47 5.33
N GLY A 305 20.42 -6.84 5.38
CA GLY A 305 21.69 -7.45 5.01
C GLY A 305 22.23 -6.95 3.67
N THR A 306 22.99 -7.77 2.96
CA THR A 306 23.55 -7.39 1.66
C THR A 306 22.45 -7.17 0.61
N ALA A 307 22.80 -6.54 -0.52
CA ALA A 307 21.88 -6.33 -1.63
C ALA A 307 21.29 -7.65 -2.16
N GLU A 308 22.10 -8.71 -2.19
CA GLU A 308 21.71 -10.05 -2.63
C GLU A 308 20.76 -10.72 -1.63
N GLN A 309 21.00 -10.56 -0.32
CA GLN A 309 20.10 -11.07 0.72
C GLN A 309 18.75 -10.37 0.66
N CYS A 310 18.76 -9.04 0.47
CA CYS A 310 17.53 -8.27 0.29
C CYS A 310 16.79 -8.68 -0.99
N ALA A 311 17.50 -8.88 -2.10
CA ALA A 311 16.92 -9.32 -3.36
C ALA A 311 16.29 -10.72 -3.24
N ALA A 312 16.94 -11.65 -2.54
CA ALA A 312 16.40 -12.96 -2.26
C ALA A 312 15.12 -12.89 -1.41
N ALA A 313 15.08 -12.02 -0.39
CA ALA A 313 13.88 -11.79 0.41
C ALA A 313 12.73 -11.20 -0.42
N VAL A 314 13.02 -10.30 -1.38
CA VAL A 314 12.03 -9.78 -2.35
C VAL A 314 11.54 -10.90 -3.27
N ALA A 315 12.43 -11.71 -3.84
CA ALA A 315 12.07 -12.82 -4.74
C ALA A 315 11.17 -13.86 -4.03
N ARG A 316 11.46 -14.15 -2.77
CA ARG A 316 10.69 -15.07 -1.93
C ARG A 316 9.23 -14.64 -1.73
N GLN A 317 8.92 -13.34 -1.77
CA GLN A 317 7.53 -12.87 -1.66
C GLN A 317 6.63 -13.44 -2.77
N PHE A 318 7.19 -13.67 -3.97
CA PHE A 318 6.47 -14.26 -5.10
C PHE A 318 6.21 -15.77 -4.91
N GLU A 319 7.12 -16.48 -4.24
CA GLU A 319 6.93 -17.89 -3.87
C GLU A 319 5.79 -18.05 -2.85
N LEU A 320 5.58 -17.03 -2.02
CA LEU A 320 4.50 -16.95 -1.02
C LEU A 320 3.15 -16.49 -1.63
N GLY A 321 3.10 -16.29 -2.95
CA GLY A 321 1.87 -15.96 -3.68
C GLY A 321 1.60 -14.47 -3.89
N ALA A 322 2.51 -13.58 -3.47
CA ALA A 322 2.40 -12.18 -3.88
C ALA A 322 2.59 -12.06 -5.40
N THR A 323 1.82 -11.16 -6.01
CA THR A 323 1.94 -10.87 -7.45
C THR A 323 2.81 -9.63 -7.73
N GLY A 324 3.00 -8.80 -6.71
CA GLY A 324 3.92 -7.68 -6.71
C GLY A 324 4.48 -7.38 -5.31
N VAL A 325 5.60 -6.66 -5.27
CA VAL A 325 6.29 -6.27 -4.03
C VAL A 325 6.56 -4.77 -4.05
N ILE A 326 6.09 -4.08 -3.01
CA ILE A 326 6.39 -2.69 -2.76
C ILE A 326 7.63 -2.63 -1.85
N LEU A 327 8.73 -2.11 -2.40
CA LEU A 327 9.98 -1.86 -1.69
C LEU A 327 9.77 -0.63 -0.81
N HIS A 328 9.63 -0.84 0.49
CA HIS A 328 9.23 0.19 1.45
C HIS A 328 10.40 0.64 2.34
N GLY A 329 10.38 1.91 2.74
CA GLY A 329 11.30 2.46 3.73
C GLY A 329 12.61 2.99 3.15
N VAL A 330 12.73 2.99 1.82
CA VAL A 330 13.88 3.46 1.05
C VAL A 330 13.40 4.23 -0.17
N SER A 331 14.18 5.20 -0.63
CA SER A 331 13.96 5.85 -1.93
C SER A 331 14.37 4.92 -3.08
N PRO A 332 13.91 5.18 -4.32
CA PRO A 332 14.36 4.42 -5.48
C PRO A 332 15.89 4.43 -5.68
N ASP A 333 16.56 5.55 -5.42
CA ASP A 333 18.03 5.62 -5.52
C ASP A 333 18.70 4.74 -4.46
N GLU A 334 18.16 4.73 -3.23
CA GLU A 334 18.68 3.89 -2.15
C GLU A 334 18.47 2.39 -2.39
N VAL A 335 17.40 1.98 -3.07
CA VAL A 335 17.11 0.56 -3.33
C VAL A 335 17.75 0.03 -4.61
N ALA A 336 18.43 0.88 -5.39
CA ALA A 336 19.04 0.50 -6.66
C ALA A 336 19.97 -0.73 -6.59
N PRO A 337 20.86 -0.89 -5.59
CA PRO A 337 21.69 -2.09 -5.47
C PRO A 337 20.87 -3.38 -5.33
N VAL A 338 19.77 -3.33 -4.58
CA VAL A 338 18.88 -4.48 -4.36
C VAL A 338 18.11 -4.81 -5.65
N VAL A 339 17.65 -3.79 -6.37
CA VAL A 339 16.97 -3.99 -7.66
C VAL A 339 17.89 -4.62 -8.69
N GLU A 340 19.16 -4.18 -8.75
CA GLU A 340 20.15 -4.78 -9.65
C GLU A 340 20.40 -6.26 -9.30
N ALA A 341 20.60 -6.57 -8.02
CA ALA A 341 20.73 -7.97 -7.57
C ALA A 341 19.48 -8.80 -7.89
N TYR A 342 18.28 -8.22 -7.71
CA TYR A 342 17.00 -8.88 -8.03
C TYR A 342 16.87 -9.22 -9.51
N ARG A 343 17.36 -8.37 -10.43
CA ARG A 343 17.32 -8.65 -11.88
C ARG A 343 18.01 -9.98 -12.21
N GLY A 344 19.09 -10.33 -11.51
CA GLY A 344 19.80 -11.59 -11.67
C GLY A 344 19.01 -12.83 -11.24
N ILE A 345 18.02 -12.67 -10.36
CA ILE A 345 17.21 -13.75 -9.78
C ILE A 345 15.69 -13.57 -10.02
N ARG A 346 15.29 -12.68 -10.94
CA ARG A 346 13.90 -12.32 -11.24
C ARG A 346 13.06 -13.56 -11.59
N PRO A 347 12.07 -13.94 -10.77
CA PRO A 347 11.24 -15.12 -11.00
C PRO A 347 10.47 -15.04 -12.34
N PRO A 348 10.32 -16.14 -13.10
CA PRO A 348 9.54 -16.15 -14.33
C PRO A 348 8.07 -15.76 -14.12
N SER A 349 7.48 -16.16 -12.99
CA SER A 349 6.09 -15.85 -12.60
C SER A 349 5.81 -14.37 -12.40
N ALA A 350 6.87 -13.55 -12.25
CA ALA A 350 6.76 -12.13 -12.00
C ALA A 350 6.88 -11.27 -13.28
N ARG A 351 7.00 -11.89 -14.45
CA ARG A 351 7.21 -11.19 -15.73
C ARG A 351 5.89 -10.97 -16.48
N GLY A 352 5.87 -9.94 -17.34
CA GLY A 352 4.79 -9.72 -18.31
C GLY A 352 3.49 -9.15 -17.71
N LEU A 353 3.56 -8.62 -16.49
CA LEU A 353 2.42 -7.98 -15.84
C LEU A 353 2.17 -6.60 -16.45
N PRO A 354 0.92 -6.12 -16.50
CA PRO A 354 0.64 -4.76 -16.95
C PRO A 354 1.28 -3.72 -16.04
N ALA A 355 1.57 -2.54 -16.59
CA ALA A 355 2.03 -1.40 -15.78
C ALA A 355 0.96 -0.95 -14.77
N ASN A 356 -0.33 -1.14 -15.05
CA ASN A 356 -1.39 -0.76 -14.12
C ASN A 356 -1.33 -1.62 -12.83
N PRO A 357 -1.17 -1.01 -11.62
CA PRO A 357 -0.99 -1.76 -10.38
C PRO A 357 -2.20 -2.56 -9.93
N GLY A 358 -3.37 -2.39 -10.55
CA GLY A 358 -4.58 -3.15 -10.26
C GLY A 358 -4.92 -4.24 -11.28
N ARG A 359 -4.02 -4.56 -12.23
CA ARG A 359 -4.27 -5.54 -13.30
C ARG A 359 -3.26 -6.69 -13.28
N LEU A 360 -3.71 -7.86 -13.73
CA LEU A 360 -2.89 -9.06 -13.95
C LEU A 360 -2.72 -9.44 -15.42
N SER A 361 -3.58 -8.90 -16.30
CA SER A 361 -3.59 -9.13 -17.75
C SER A 361 -4.12 -7.91 -18.48
#